data_AF-A0A976DN89-F1
#
_entry.id   AF-A0A976DN89-F1
#
_cell.length_a   1.000
_cell.length_b   1.000
_cell.length_c   1.000
_cell.angle_alpha   90.00
_cell.angle_beta   90.00
_cell.angle_gamma   90.00
#
_symmetry.space_group_name_H-M   'P 1'
#
loop_
_entity.id
_entity.type
_entity.pdbx_description
1 polymer ?
#
loop_
_entity_poly.entity_id
_entity_poly.type
_entity_poly.pdbx_seq_one_letter_code
_entity_poly.pdbx_strand_id
1 'polypeptide(L)'
;MAQAPGSQAPDFPALAGVPRRLWHQNLSILRNRRLHRMLELSGIDLRFGLPRPGDGVLVWGRSPTAWRGEALAARHNLPLIRVEDAFLRSLHPGRAKGEAPLGLLIDPVGVHFDSASPSRLEEILQSDDLQNSNILARAEAAIQRIKHLHLSKYNNCDPDRPPPDPGFVLVVDQTRGDAAIRHAGASTATFRLMLEAALRDHPDKRIVIRTHPETAAGLRPGHFGAGDAQGRVTLLTSPVSPHHLLSAAAAV
;
A
#
# COMPACT_ATOMS: atom_id res chain seq x y z
N MET A 1 7.04 -11.41 50.29
CA MET A 1 7.16 -10.66 49.01
C MET A 1 6.76 -11.58 47.88
N ALA A 2 5.51 -11.51 47.42
CA ALA A 2 5.07 -12.26 46.26
C ALA A 2 5.59 -11.57 45.00
N GLN A 3 6.38 -12.28 44.19
CA GLN A 3 6.81 -11.82 42.87
C GLN A 3 5.59 -11.68 41.98
N ALA A 4 5.43 -10.52 41.35
CA ALA A 4 4.43 -10.30 40.33
C ALA A 4 4.65 -11.29 39.17
N PRO A 5 3.62 -11.97 38.66
CA PRO A 5 3.76 -12.83 37.50
C PRO A 5 4.19 -11.96 36.32
N GLY A 6 5.41 -12.21 35.82
CA GLY A 6 5.90 -11.58 34.60
C GLY A 6 4.92 -11.82 33.48
N SER A 7 4.43 -10.75 32.87
CA SER A 7 3.60 -10.82 31.67
C SER A 7 4.40 -11.47 30.55
N GLN A 8 4.29 -12.80 30.40
CA GLN A 8 4.72 -13.46 29.18
C GLN A 8 3.82 -12.93 28.07
N ALA A 9 4.41 -12.13 27.17
CA ALA A 9 3.74 -11.77 25.93
C ALA A 9 3.32 -13.07 25.21
N PRO A 10 2.15 -13.10 24.54
CA PRO A 10 1.71 -14.29 23.84
C PRO A 10 2.82 -14.78 22.90
N ASP A 11 3.09 -16.08 22.88
CA ASP A 11 3.99 -16.70 21.91
C ASP A 11 3.31 -16.63 20.52
N PHE A 12 3.53 -15.52 19.84
CA PHE A 12 3.15 -15.38 18.44
C PHE A 12 4.15 -16.17 17.59
N PRO A 13 3.69 -16.95 16.60
CA PRO A 13 4.59 -17.66 15.70
C PRO A 13 5.52 -16.65 15.02
N ALA A 14 6.81 -16.96 15.02
CA ALA A 14 7.81 -16.10 14.39
C ALA A 14 7.50 -15.90 12.90
N LEU A 15 7.55 -14.65 12.44
CA LEU A 15 7.42 -14.34 11.03
C LEU A 15 8.61 -14.93 10.27
N ALA A 16 8.33 -15.86 9.34
CA ALA A 16 9.36 -16.55 8.58
C ALA A 16 10.29 -15.56 7.86
N GLY A 17 11.60 -15.71 8.08
CA GLY A 17 12.62 -14.84 7.47
C GLY A 17 12.78 -13.46 8.11
N VAL A 18 12.06 -13.15 9.20
CA VAL A 18 12.14 -11.84 9.88
C VAL A 18 12.82 -11.99 11.24
N PRO A 19 13.96 -11.33 11.49
CA PRO A 19 14.59 -11.31 12.81
C PRO A 19 13.68 -10.69 13.88
N ARG A 20 13.69 -11.25 15.10
CA ARG A 20 12.92 -10.74 16.24
C ARG A 20 13.28 -9.30 16.59
N ARG A 21 14.57 -8.92 16.52
CA ARG A 21 15.02 -7.55 16.83
C ARG A 21 15.34 -6.82 15.54
N LEU A 22 14.65 -5.70 15.31
CA LEU A 22 14.87 -4.85 14.15
C LEU A 22 15.29 -3.45 14.58
N TRP A 23 16.23 -2.86 13.83
CA TRP A 23 16.73 -1.51 14.08
C TRP A 23 16.35 -0.56 12.95
N HIS A 24 15.99 0.68 13.27
CA HIS A 24 15.68 1.70 12.26
C HIS A 24 16.43 3.01 12.51
N GLN A 25 16.58 3.82 11.46
CA GLN A 25 17.27 5.12 11.47
C GLN A 25 16.33 6.30 11.17
N ASN A 26 15.02 6.10 11.37
CA ASN A 26 13.98 7.06 11.00
C ASN A 26 13.25 7.64 12.23
N LEU A 27 13.28 8.97 12.37
CA LEU A 27 12.62 9.68 13.47
C LEU A 27 11.09 9.64 13.41
N SER A 28 10.49 9.53 12.21
CA SER A 28 9.03 9.40 12.10
C SER A 28 8.56 8.05 12.67
N ILE A 29 9.33 6.99 12.43
CA ILE A 29 9.11 5.66 13.00
C ILE A 29 9.26 5.71 14.52
N LEU A 30 10.31 6.38 15.03
CA LEU A 30 10.59 6.50 16.47
C LEU A 30 9.40 7.05 17.27
N ARG A 31 8.67 8.01 16.69
CA ARG A 31 7.52 8.67 17.34
C ARG A 31 6.20 7.92 17.15
N ASN A 32 6.16 6.89 16.30
CA ASN A 32 4.93 6.19 15.94
C ASN A 32 4.63 5.04 16.91
N ARG A 33 4.01 5.36 18.05
CA ARG A 33 3.66 4.38 19.10
C ARG A 33 2.81 3.21 18.60
N ARG A 34 1.91 3.45 17.65
CA ARG A 34 1.03 2.41 17.12
C ARG A 34 1.78 1.45 16.20
N LEU A 35 2.69 1.94 15.37
CA LEU A 35 3.60 1.08 14.59
C LEU A 35 4.42 0.18 15.51
N HIS A 36 5.05 0.74 16.56
CA HIS A 36 5.78 -0.06 17.54
C HIS A 36 4.89 -1.14 18.17
N ARG A 37 3.65 -0.79 18.56
CA ARG A 37 2.72 -1.77 19.14
C ARG A 37 2.30 -2.87 18.15
N MET A 38 2.07 -2.53 16.89
CA MET A 38 1.71 -3.51 15.86
C MET A 38 2.85 -4.49 15.59
N LEU A 39 4.09 -3.98 15.53
CA LEU A 39 5.28 -4.81 15.35
C LEU A 39 5.53 -5.69 16.59
N GLU A 40 5.41 -5.14 17.79
CA GLU A 40 5.53 -5.90 19.05
C GLU A 40 4.52 -7.06 19.11
N LEU A 41 3.25 -6.79 18.76
CA LEU A 41 2.19 -7.81 18.68
C LEU A 41 2.44 -8.83 17.56
N SER A 42 3.32 -8.53 16.61
CA SER A 42 3.77 -9.45 15.56
C SER A 42 5.07 -10.17 15.94
N GLY A 43 5.52 -10.05 17.19
CA GLY A 43 6.76 -10.67 17.68
C GLY A 43 8.04 -9.90 17.35
N ILE A 44 7.95 -8.65 16.87
CA ILE A 44 9.09 -7.82 16.49
C ILE A 44 9.38 -6.76 17.57
N ASP A 45 10.58 -6.79 18.11
CA ASP A 45 11.15 -5.76 18.98
C ASP A 45 11.87 -4.70 18.13
N LEU A 46 11.18 -3.59 17.86
CA LEU A 46 11.69 -2.48 17.06
C LEU A 46 12.47 -1.46 17.91
N ARG A 47 13.72 -1.20 17.54
CA ARG A 47 14.64 -0.32 18.27
C ARG A 47 15.23 0.77 17.36
N PHE A 48 15.60 1.89 17.98
CA PHE A 48 16.33 2.97 17.31
C PHE A 48 17.80 2.95 17.72
N GLY A 49 18.71 3.05 16.75
CA GLY A 49 20.15 2.99 16.99
C GLY A 49 20.86 1.93 16.14
N LEU A 50 22.01 1.45 16.60
CA LEU A 50 22.87 0.55 15.83
C LEU A 50 22.60 -0.93 16.14
N PRO A 51 22.51 -1.78 15.10
CA PRO A 51 22.27 -3.21 15.25
C PRO A 51 23.50 -3.99 15.71
N ARG A 52 23.27 -5.21 16.22
CA ARG A 52 24.29 -6.21 16.54
C ARG A 52 24.20 -7.41 15.58
N PRO A 53 25.21 -8.29 15.52
CA PRO A 53 25.10 -9.54 14.77
C PRO A 53 23.87 -10.34 15.20
N GLY A 54 23.11 -10.84 14.22
CA GLY A 54 21.85 -11.57 14.43
C GLY A 54 20.59 -10.70 14.54
N ASP A 55 20.72 -9.37 14.52
CA ASP A 55 19.58 -8.46 14.38
C ASP A 55 19.24 -8.22 12.90
N GLY A 56 18.13 -7.53 12.63
CA GLY A 56 17.79 -7.00 11.30
C GLY A 56 17.67 -5.47 11.29
N VAL A 57 17.51 -4.90 10.11
CA VAL A 57 17.26 -3.47 9.90
C VAL A 57 15.89 -3.29 9.27
N LEU A 58 15.08 -2.38 9.81
CA LEU A 58 13.76 -2.04 9.29
C LEU A 58 13.76 -0.69 8.58
N VAL A 59 13.15 -0.65 7.39
CA VAL A 59 12.87 0.57 6.64
C VAL A 59 11.40 0.63 6.22
N TRP A 60 10.87 1.85 6.06
CA TRP A 60 9.53 2.04 5.49
C TRP A 60 9.62 2.09 3.96
N GLY A 61 9.11 1.04 3.31
CA GLY A 61 9.09 0.85 1.86
C GLY A 61 10.36 1.32 1.16
N ARG A 62 10.17 2.18 0.16
CA ARG A 62 11.22 2.94 -0.54
C ARG A 62 11.12 4.44 -0.24
N SER A 63 10.87 4.78 1.02
CA SER A 63 10.81 6.18 1.46
C SER A 63 12.10 6.94 1.16
N PRO A 64 12.08 8.28 0.99
CA PRO A 64 13.30 9.08 0.78
C PRO A 64 14.35 8.96 1.88
N THR A 65 13.99 8.41 3.04
CA THR A 65 14.89 8.14 4.18
C THR A 65 15.33 6.68 4.29
N ALA A 66 14.82 5.78 3.45
CA ALA A 66 15.12 4.35 3.51
C ALA A 66 16.61 4.05 3.30
N TRP A 67 17.30 4.87 2.48
CA TRP A 67 18.74 4.73 2.20
C TRP A 67 19.60 4.65 3.46
N ARG A 68 19.20 5.29 4.57
CA ARG A 68 19.93 5.24 5.84
C ARG A 68 19.94 3.83 6.44
N GLY A 69 18.79 3.16 6.40
CA GLY A 69 18.67 1.78 6.84
C GLY A 69 19.29 0.81 5.85
N GLU A 70 19.13 1.05 4.55
CA GLU A 70 19.76 0.24 3.50
C GLU A 70 21.29 0.25 3.62
N ALA A 71 21.90 1.43 3.79
CA ALA A 71 23.33 1.56 4.01
C ALA A 71 23.80 0.87 5.31
N LEU A 72 23.00 0.94 6.37
CA LEU A 72 23.30 0.29 7.64
C LEU A 72 23.25 -1.24 7.52
N ALA A 73 22.21 -1.77 6.88
CA ALA A 73 22.06 -3.19 6.62
C ALA A 73 23.23 -3.73 5.77
N ALA A 74 23.58 -3.03 4.69
CA ALA A 74 24.69 -3.39 3.83
C ALA A 74 26.04 -3.36 4.57
N ARG A 75 26.31 -2.29 5.34
CA ARG A 75 27.57 -2.13 6.09
C ARG A 75 27.79 -3.24 7.12
N HIS A 76 26.73 -3.71 7.76
CA HIS A 76 26.80 -4.72 8.82
C HIS A 76 26.43 -6.13 8.34
N ASN A 77 26.15 -6.30 7.04
CA ASN A 77 25.68 -7.54 6.43
C ASN A 77 24.48 -8.16 7.18
N LEU A 78 23.44 -7.33 7.40
CA LEU A 78 22.23 -7.72 8.15
C LEU A 78 21.01 -7.82 7.23
N PRO A 79 20.01 -8.66 7.57
CA PRO A 79 18.74 -8.70 6.88
C PRO A 79 18.05 -7.33 6.87
N LEU A 80 17.51 -6.95 5.72
CA LEU A 80 16.75 -5.72 5.53
C LEU A 80 15.27 -6.04 5.38
N ILE A 81 14.46 -5.55 6.31
CA ILE A 81 13.01 -5.75 6.35
C ILE A 81 12.33 -4.46 5.91
N ARG A 82 11.48 -4.55 4.89
CA ARG A 82 10.65 -3.41 4.45
C ARG A 82 9.25 -3.55 5.03
N VAL A 83 8.75 -2.45 5.58
CA VAL A 83 7.36 -2.37 6.03
C VAL A 83 6.58 -1.35 5.21
N GLU A 84 5.32 -1.66 4.94
CA GLU A 84 4.38 -0.77 4.25
C GLU A 84 2.98 -0.89 4.84
N ASP A 85 2.12 0.06 4.49
CA ASP A 85 0.69 -0.03 4.80
C ASP A 85 0.06 -1.28 4.13
N ALA A 86 -0.80 -2.00 4.87
CA ALA A 86 -1.59 -3.09 4.30
C ALA A 86 -2.56 -2.61 3.20
N PHE A 87 -2.97 -3.54 2.32
CA PHE A 87 -3.94 -3.29 1.25
C PHE A 87 -5.30 -2.80 1.77
N LEU A 88 -5.72 -3.25 2.95
CA LEU A 88 -6.85 -2.71 3.71
C LEU A 88 -6.29 -1.90 4.89
N ARG A 89 -6.37 -0.58 4.81
CA ARG A 89 -5.58 0.30 5.69
C ARG A 89 -6.41 1.02 6.75
N SER A 90 -7.36 1.86 6.35
CA SER A 90 -8.04 2.78 7.27
C SER A 90 -9.29 3.40 6.63
N LEU A 91 -9.99 4.31 7.33
CA LEU A 91 -11.10 5.05 6.73
C LEU A 91 -10.56 6.11 5.77
N HIS A 92 -9.66 6.97 6.25
CA HIS A 92 -9.07 8.05 5.47
C HIS A 92 -7.59 7.79 5.18
N PRO A 93 -7.00 8.44 4.17
CA PRO A 93 -5.56 8.46 3.98
C PRO A 93 -4.81 8.92 5.22
N GLY A 94 -3.64 8.32 5.48
CA GLY A 94 -2.84 8.61 6.68
C GLY A 94 -2.51 10.09 6.83
N ARG A 95 -2.24 10.77 5.69
CA ARG A 95 -1.93 12.21 5.65
C ARG A 95 -3.15 13.12 5.85
N ALA A 96 -4.38 12.60 5.70
CA ALA A 96 -5.59 13.41 5.79
C ALA A 96 -6.05 13.66 7.23
N LYS A 97 -5.99 12.63 8.08
CA LYS A 97 -6.50 12.70 9.46
C LYS A 97 -5.56 12.06 10.50
N GLY A 98 -4.31 11.76 10.13
CA GLY A 98 -3.38 11.08 11.02
C GLY A 98 -3.80 9.65 11.35
N GLU A 99 -4.64 9.02 10.50
CA GLU A 99 -5.16 7.69 10.77
C GLU A 99 -4.07 6.63 10.67
N ALA A 100 -3.95 5.86 11.75
CA ALA A 100 -3.04 4.74 11.82
C ALA A 100 -3.60 3.53 11.06
N PRO A 101 -2.73 2.72 10.43
CA PRO A 101 -3.16 1.57 9.66
C PRO A 101 -3.77 0.48 10.55
N LEU A 102 -4.64 -0.32 9.94
CA LEU A 102 -5.19 -1.56 10.51
C LEU A 102 -4.20 -2.72 10.43
N GLY A 103 -3.31 -2.71 9.44
CA GLY A 103 -2.31 -3.75 9.22
C GLY A 103 -1.07 -3.22 8.49
N LEU A 104 -0.01 -4.03 8.49
CA LEU A 104 1.23 -3.75 7.81
C LEU A 104 1.57 -4.92 6.88
N LEU A 105 2.19 -4.61 5.75
CA LEU A 105 2.97 -5.56 4.99
C LEU A 105 4.37 -5.57 5.60
N ILE A 106 4.91 -6.76 5.91
CA ILE A 106 6.25 -6.94 6.45
C ILE A 106 6.98 -7.89 5.50
N ASP A 107 7.95 -7.36 4.77
CA ASP A 107 8.60 -8.05 3.66
C ASP A 107 10.11 -8.20 3.94
N PRO A 108 10.60 -9.43 4.22
CA PRO A 108 12.02 -9.70 4.42
C PRO A 108 12.83 -9.81 3.12
N VAL A 109 12.19 -9.76 1.95
CA VAL A 109 12.80 -10.01 0.64
C VAL A 109 12.96 -8.72 -0.14
N GLY A 110 11.89 -7.93 -0.23
CA GLY A 110 11.81 -6.74 -1.06
C GLY A 110 10.68 -5.84 -0.63
N VAL A 111 9.92 -5.32 -1.60
CA VAL A 111 8.64 -4.63 -1.37
C VAL A 111 7.78 -4.79 -2.61
N HIS A 112 6.51 -5.17 -2.43
CA HIS A 112 5.58 -5.59 -3.50
C HIS A 112 5.42 -4.68 -4.74
N PHE A 113 5.82 -3.41 -4.68
CA PHE A 113 5.70 -2.47 -5.80
C PHE A 113 7.03 -2.23 -6.55
N ASP A 114 8.14 -2.75 -6.04
CA ASP A 114 9.46 -2.55 -6.64
C ASP A 114 9.74 -3.69 -7.61
N SER A 115 9.65 -3.41 -8.91
CA SER A 115 9.84 -4.44 -9.95
C SER A 115 11.30 -4.75 -10.25
N ALA A 116 12.25 -4.03 -9.62
CA ALA A 116 13.68 -4.25 -9.83
C ALA A 116 14.26 -5.40 -8.99
N SER A 117 13.50 -5.95 -8.03
CA SER A 117 13.97 -7.01 -7.14
C SER A 117 12.78 -7.86 -6.66
N PRO A 118 12.97 -9.16 -6.40
CA PRO A 118 11.90 -9.99 -5.85
C PRO A 118 11.33 -9.46 -4.55
N SER A 119 10.07 -9.75 -4.31
CA SER A 119 9.33 -9.46 -3.08
C SER A 119 8.77 -10.74 -2.46
N ARG A 120 8.44 -10.69 -1.16
CA ARG A 120 7.78 -11.82 -0.49
C ARG A 120 6.43 -12.15 -1.14
N LEU A 121 5.74 -11.15 -1.70
CA LEU A 121 4.50 -11.38 -2.43
C LEU A 121 4.76 -12.23 -3.69
N GLU A 122 5.81 -11.93 -4.45
CA GLU A 122 6.18 -12.72 -5.62
C GLU A 122 6.60 -14.15 -5.25
N GLU A 123 7.33 -14.33 -4.14
CA GLU A 123 7.65 -15.68 -3.64
C GLU A 123 6.39 -16.47 -3.31
N ILE A 124 5.42 -15.88 -2.60
CA ILE A 124 4.13 -16.52 -2.28
C ILE A 124 3.40 -16.91 -3.57
N LEU A 125 3.35 -16.00 -4.55
CA LEU A 125 2.68 -16.25 -5.84
C LEU A 125 3.35 -17.35 -6.66
N GLN A 126 4.66 -17.55 -6.51
CA GLN A 126 5.43 -18.54 -7.26
C GLN A 126 5.50 -19.92 -6.58
N SER A 127 5.51 -19.96 -5.25
CA SER A 127 5.91 -21.16 -4.50
C SER A 127 4.85 -21.74 -3.57
N ASP A 128 3.86 -20.97 -3.14
CA ASP A 128 2.81 -21.49 -2.26
C ASP A 128 1.75 -22.27 -3.07
N ASP A 129 1.19 -23.33 -2.46
CA ASP A 129 0.04 -24.04 -3.03
C ASP A 129 -1.25 -23.21 -2.88
N LEU A 130 -1.46 -22.31 -3.85
CA LEU A 130 -2.66 -21.47 -3.93
C LEU A 130 -3.89 -22.23 -4.45
N GLN A 131 -3.76 -23.51 -4.82
CA GLN A 131 -4.89 -24.36 -5.27
C GLN A 131 -5.56 -25.12 -4.11
N ASN A 132 -5.06 -24.95 -2.89
CA ASN A 132 -5.71 -25.48 -1.70
C ASN A 132 -7.15 -24.96 -1.56
N SER A 133 -8.13 -25.88 -1.54
CA SER A 133 -9.56 -25.55 -1.53
C SER A 133 -9.98 -24.69 -0.33
N ASN A 134 -9.36 -24.88 0.84
CA ASN A 134 -9.63 -24.06 2.03
C ASN A 134 -9.15 -22.61 1.85
N ILE A 135 -8.02 -22.42 1.16
CA ILE A 135 -7.50 -21.08 0.85
C ILE A 135 -8.41 -20.41 -0.18
N LEU A 136 -8.78 -21.12 -1.25
CA LEU A 136 -9.68 -20.61 -2.29
C LEU A 136 -11.05 -20.21 -1.72
N ALA A 137 -11.68 -21.06 -0.91
CA ALA A 137 -12.97 -20.75 -0.28
C ALA A 137 -12.88 -19.52 0.65
N ARG A 138 -11.80 -19.41 1.43
CA ARG A 138 -11.55 -18.22 2.26
C ARG A 138 -11.32 -16.97 1.43
N ALA A 139 -10.56 -17.07 0.34
CA ALA A 139 -10.29 -15.96 -0.56
C ALA A 139 -11.56 -15.48 -1.25
N GLU A 140 -12.39 -16.39 -1.75
CA GLU A 140 -13.69 -16.07 -2.35
C GLU A 140 -14.61 -15.35 -1.35
N ALA A 141 -14.77 -15.89 -0.14
CA ALA A 141 -15.56 -15.25 0.91
C ALA A 141 -15.03 -13.85 1.26
N ALA A 142 -13.70 -13.68 1.33
CA ALA A 142 -13.06 -12.38 1.58
C ALA A 142 -13.31 -11.38 0.44
N ILE A 143 -13.17 -11.81 -0.83
CA ILE A 143 -13.44 -10.98 -2.00
C ILE A 143 -14.90 -10.53 -2.01
N GLN A 144 -15.85 -11.45 -1.79
CA GLN A 144 -17.27 -11.10 -1.75
C GLN A 144 -17.57 -10.11 -0.62
N ARG A 145 -16.97 -10.30 0.56
CA ARG A 145 -17.14 -9.37 1.67
C ARG A 145 -16.53 -8.00 1.39
N ILE A 146 -15.35 -7.94 0.76
CA ILE A 146 -14.71 -6.69 0.35
C ILE A 146 -15.61 -5.93 -0.63
N LYS A 147 -16.18 -6.62 -1.63
CA LYS A 147 -17.08 -6.01 -2.61
C LYS A 147 -18.39 -5.55 -1.96
N HIS A 148 -19.05 -6.43 -1.20
CA HIS A 148 -20.35 -6.16 -0.57
C HIS A 148 -20.29 -4.99 0.43
N LEU A 149 -19.20 -4.88 1.19
CA LEU A 149 -18.99 -3.80 2.15
C LEU A 149 -18.28 -2.58 1.54
N HIS A 150 -18.05 -2.58 0.23
CA HIS A 150 -17.36 -1.53 -0.51
C HIS A 150 -15.97 -1.19 0.06
N LEU A 151 -15.26 -2.19 0.59
CA LEU A 151 -13.98 -2.00 1.24
C LEU A 151 -12.87 -1.73 0.23
N SER A 152 -11.97 -0.81 0.55
CA SER A 152 -10.76 -0.51 -0.22
C SER A 152 -9.61 -0.11 0.71
N LYS A 153 -8.47 0.36 0.16
CA LYS A 153 -7.35 0.83 0.98
C LYS A 153 -7.79 1.93 1.95
N TYR A 154 -8.56 2.89 1.44
CA TYR A 154 -9.24 3.91 2.21
C TYR A 154 -10.75 3.74 2.02
N ASN A 155 -11.48 3.75 3.12
CA ASN A 155 -12.92 3.49 3.17
C ASN A 155 -13.71 4.79 3.42
N ASN A 156 -13.27 5.89 2.80
CA ASN A 156 -13.87 7.22 2.85
C ASN A 156 -14.73 7.52 1.60
N CYS A 157 -15.16 6.48 0.89
CA CYS A 157 -16.17 6.61 -0.15
C CYS A 157 -17.58 6.66 0.45
N ASP A 158 -18.51 7.17 -0.33
CA ASP A 158 -19.95 7.08 -0.11
C ASP A 158 -20.47 5.87 -0.93
N PRO A 159 -20.86 4.76 -0.28
CA PRO A 159 -21.37 3.57 -0.97
C PRO A 159 -22.68 3.82 -1.74
N ASP A 160 -23.50 4.76 -1.30
CA ASP A 160 -24.81 5.06 -1.92
C ASP A 160 -24.68 6.03 -3.10
N ARG A 161 -23.48 6.61 -3.28
CA ARG A 161 -23.22 7.52 -4.38
C ARG A 161 -23.10 6.76 -5.72
N PRO A 162 -23.90 7.11 -6.73
CA PRO A 162 -23.81 6.48 -8.03
C PRO A 162 -22.50 6.85 -8.73
N PRO A 163 -21.93 5.93 -9.54
CA PRO A 163 -20.86 6.28 -10.47
C PRO A 163 -21.40 7.16 -11.61
N PRO A 164 -20.52 7.75 -12.44
CA PRO A 164 -20.94 8.31 -13.73
C PRO A 164 -21.67 7.27 -14.58
N ASP A 165 -22.49 7.71 -15.54
CA ASP A 165 -23.23 6.81 -16.43
C ASP A 165 -22.30 5.72 -16.98
N PRO A 166 -22.67 4.42 -16.94
CA PRO A 166 -21.78 3.33 -17.32
C PRO A 166 -21.23 3.41 -18.76
N GLY A 167 -20.18 2.64 -19.03
CA GLY A 167 -19.58 2.51 -20.36
C GLY A 167 -18.41 3.46 -20.65
N PHE A 168 -17.92 4.18 -19.63
CA PHE A 168 -16.71 5.00 -19.71
C PHE A 168 -15.43 4.15 -19.57
N VAL A 169 -14.30 4.70 -20.00
CA VAL A 169 -12.97 4.18 -19.69
C VAL A 169 -12.47 4.89 -18.43
N LEU A 170 -12.04 4.13 -17.43
CA LEU A 170 -11.55 4.64 -16.16
C LEU A 170 -10.04 4.80 -16.21
N VAL A 171 -9.53 6.02 -16.07
CA VAL A 171 -8.08 6.25 -15.92
C VAL A 171 -7.80 6.57 -14.45
N VAL A 172 -6.96 5.78 -13.79
CA VAL A 172 -6.69 5.97 -12.35
C VAL A 172 -5.49 6.89 -12.14
N ASP A 173 -5.71 8.01 -11.45
CA ASP A 173 -4.64 8.93 -11.06
C ASP A 173 -3.90 8.44 -9.81
N GLN A 174 -2.65 8.87 -9.65
CA GLN A 174 -1.84 8.64 -8.45
C GLN A 174 -1.17 9.92 -7.97
N THR A 175 -0.70 9.93 -6.73
CA THR A 175 0.04 11.08 -6.21
C THR A 175 1.43 11.19 -6.85
N ARG A 176 1.84 12.39 -7.23
CA ARG A 176 3.21 12.63 -7.71
C ARG A 176 4.24 12.28 -6.64
N GLY A 177 5.34 11.68 -7.08
CA GLY A 177 6.41 11.23 -6.19
C GLY A 177 6.03 10.02 -5.34
N ASP A 178 4.96 9.29 -5.69
CA ASP A 178 4.75 7.96 -5.14
C ASP A 178 5.95 7.06 -5.47
N ALA A 179 6.47 6.36 -4.46
CA ALA A 179 7.60 5.46 -4.62
C ALA A 179 7.24 4.31 -5.57
N ALA A 180 6.00 3.83 -5.55
CA ALA A 180 5.53 2.76 -6.42
C ALA A 180 5.67 3.12 -7.91
N ILE A 181 5.51 4.39 -8.29
CA ILE A 181 5.65 4.82 -9.68
C ILE A 181 7.10 4.63 -10.15
N ARG A 182 8.05 5.24 -9.42
CA ARG A 182 9.47 5.19 -9.80
C ARG A 182 10.02 3.76 -9.73
N HIS A 183 9.69 3.03 -8.67
CA HIS A 183 10.23 1.69 -8.43
C HIS A 183 9.57 0.60 -9.28
N ALA A 184 8.40 0.87 -9.88
CA ALA A 184 7.83 0.02 -10.92
C ALA A 184 8.35 0.35 -12.34
N GLY A 185 9.26 1.31 -12.49
CA GLY A 185 9.78 1.74 -13.80
C GLY A 185 8.88 2.72 -14.55
N ALA A 186 7.86 3.29 -13.89
CA ALA A 186 6.99 4.31 -14.45
C ALA A 186 7.46 5.73 -14.12
N SER A 187 6.89 6.72 -14.80
CA SER A 187 7.21 8.13 -14.60
C SER A 187 6.01 9.01 -14.92
N THR A 188 6.14 10.33 -14.75
CA THR A 188 5.13 11.29 -15.21
C THR A 188 4.79 11.13 -16.69
N ALA A 189 5.75 10.72 -17.54
CA ALA A 189 5.50 10.47 -18.95
C ALA A 189 4.57 9.26 -19.15
N THR A 190 4.68 8.23 -18.31
CA THR A 190 3.80 7.05 -18.35
C THR A 190 2.33 7.42 -18.15
N PHE A 191 2.03 8.38 -17.27
CA PHE A 191 0.65 8.85 -17.07
C PHE A 191 0.10 9.59 -18.28
N ARG A 192 0.92 10.40 -18.97
CA ARG A 192 0.52 11.04 -20.22
C ARG A 192 0.23 10.00 -21.31
N LEU A 193 1.14 9.05 -21.49
CA LEU A 193 0.98 7.94 -22.43
C LEU A 193 -0.24 7.07 -22.11
N MET A 194 -0.57 6.87 -20.82
CA MET A 194 -1.76 6.15 -20.39
C MET A 194 -3.05 6.86 -20.82
N LEU A 195 -3.14 8.19 -20.63
CA LEU A 195 -4.30 8.97 -21.09
C LEU A 195 -4.39 9.01 -22.62
N GLU A 196 -3.27 9.19 -23.30
CA GLU A 196 -3.20 9.16 -24.77
C GLU A 196 -3.63 7.79 -25.33
N ALA A 197 -3.21 6.70 -24.70
CA ALA A 197 -3.64 5.34 -25.05
C ALA A 197 -5.14 5.15 -24.84
N ALA A 198 -5.68 5.55 -23.68
CA ALA A 198 -7.12 5.48 -23.41
C ALA A 198 -7.94 6.27 -24.45
N LEU A 199 -7.47 7.45 -24.87
CA LEU A 199 -8.11 8.24 -25.91
C LEU A 199 -8.03 7.56 -27.29
N ARG A 200 -6.87 7.06 -27.67
CA ARG A 200 -6.65 6.41 -28.98
C ARG A 200 -7.42 5.09 -29.11
N ASP A 201 -7.38 4.25 -28.09
CA ASP A 201 -7.88 2.88 -28.16
C ASP A 201 -9.40 2.81 -27.92
N HIS A 202 -10.00 3.88 -27.41
CA HIS A 202 -11.44 4.01 -27.21
C HIS A 202 -11.98 5.35 -27.75
N PRO A 203 -11.97 5.58 -29.07
CA PRO A 203 -12.27 6.90 -29.67
C PRO A 203 -13.68 7.44 -29.39
N ASP A 204 -14.64 6.55 -29.13
CA ASP A 204 -16.07 6.82 -28.97
C ASP A 204 -16.52 6.88 -27.51
N LYS A 205 -15.66 6.51 -26.55
CA LYS A 205 -16.03 6.42 -25.13
C LYS A 205 -15.71 7.69 -24.34
N ARG A 206 -16.47 7.96 -23.28
CA ARG A 206 -16.08 8.94 -22.26
C ARG A 206 -14.87 8.41 -21.50
N ILE A 207 -13.93 9.29 -21.16
CA ILE A 207 -12.82 8.98 -20.27
C ILE A 207 -13.09 9.64 -18.92
N VAL A 208 -13.04 8.86 -17.86
CA VAL A 208 -13.19 9.37 -16.49
C VAL A 208 -11.85 9.16 -15.78
N ILE A 209 -11.17 10.25 -15.47
CA ILE A 209 -9.95 10.23 -14.66
C ILE A 209 -10.36 10.23 -13.19
N ARG A 210 -10.11 9.14 -12.47
CA ARG A 210 -10.32 9.05 -11.02
C ARG A 210 -9.16 9.71 -10.29
N THR A 211 -9.40 10.90 -9.72
CA THR A 211 -8.42 11.61 -8.90
C THR A 211 -8.10 10.84 -7.61
N HIS A 212 -6.82 10.77 -7.25
CA HIS A 212 -6.39 10.10 -6.02
C HIS A 212 -7.00 10.80 -4.77
N PRO A 213 -7.44 10.06 -3.73
CA PRO A 213 -8.06 10.67 -2.54
C PRO A 213 -7.21 11.73 -1.83
N GLU A 214 -5.90 11.53 -1.72
CA GLU A 214 -4.99 12.56 -1.16
C GLU A 214 -4.91 13.81 -2.03
N THR A 215 -5.06 13.68 -3.36
CA THR A 215 -5.07 14.82 -4.28
C THR A 215 -6.38 15.56 -4.22
N ALA A 216 -7.50 14.84 -4.17
CA ALA A 216 -8.83 15.44 -3.96
C ALA A 216 -8.90 16.20 -2.61
N ALA A 217 -8.17 15.74 -1.60
CA ALA A 217 -8.05 16.43 -0.30
C ALA A 217 -6.99 17.54 -0.26
N GLY A 218 -6.31 17.85 -1.37
CA GLY A 218 -5.29 18.91 -1.44
C GLY A 218 -3.97 18.61 -0.72
N LEU A 219 -3.71 17.36 -0.35
CA LEU A 219 -2.53 16.96 0.44
C LEU A 219 -1.29 16.73 -0.41
N ARG A 220 -1.49 16.17 -1.61
CA ARG A 220 -0.42 15.90 -2.58
C ARG A 220 -0.91 16.13 -4.00
N PRO A 221 -0.10 16.71 -4.90
CA PRO A 221 -0.48 16.86 -6.28
C PRO A 221 -0.61 15.48 -6.96
N GLY A 222 -1.61 15.33 -7.82
CA GLY A 222 -1.80 14.17 -8.70
C GLY A 222 -1.07 14.34 -10.03
N HIS A 223 -1.06 13.31 -10.87
CA HIS A 223 -0.47 13.41 -12.21
C HIS A 223 -1.36 14.22 -13.16
N PHE A 224 -2.68 14.09 -13.01
CA PHE A 224 -3.69 14.82 -13.79
C PHE A 224 -4.30 16.00 -13.01
N GLY A 225 -4.76 17.00 -13.75
CA GLY A 225 -5.43 18.20 -13.21
C GLY A 225 -6.46 18.76 -14.18
N ALA A 226 -7.05 19.91 -13.83
CA ALA A 226 -8.16 20.49 -14.61
C ALA A 226 -7.85 20.70 -16.09
N GLY A 227 -6.57 20.92 -16.44
CA GLY A 227 -6.12 21.06 -17.82
C GLY A 227 -6.25 19.77 -18.65
N ASP A 228 -6.29 18.59 -18.02
CA ASP A 228 -6.48 17.30 -18.71
C ASP A 228 -7.97 16.98 -18.95
N ALA A 229 -8.89 17.66 -18.26
CA ALA A 229 -10.33 17.45 -18.36
C ALA A 229 -10.92 18.25 -19.54
N GLN A 230 -10.70 17.76 -20.75
CA GLN A 230 -11.17 18.42 -21.98
C GLN A 230 -11.99 17.47 -22.86
N GLY A 231 -13.00 18.03 -23.56
CA GLY A 231 -13.85 17.27 -24.47
C GLY A 231 -14.59 16.13 -23.77
N ARG A 232 -14.23 14.88 -24.12
CA ARG A 232 -14.82 13.66 -23.54
C ARG A 232 -14.08 13.13 -22.29
N VAL A 233 -13.07 13.86 -21.81
CA VAL A 233 -12.33 13.55 -20.59
C VAL A 233 -12.87 14.36 -19.43
N THR A 234 -13.22 13.69 -18.33
CA THR A 234 -13.68 14.34 -17.09
C THR A 234 -12.86 13.89 -15.89
N LEU A 235 -12.74 14.76 -14.87
CA LEU A 235 -12.13 14.41 -13.60
C LEU A 235 -13.19 14.05 -12.57
N LEU A 236 -12.99 12.92 -11.89
CA LEU A 236 -13.83 12.47 -10.79
C LEU A 236 -13.11 12.62 -9.45
N THR A 237 -13.40 13.73 -8.77
CA THR A 237 -12.91 14.04 -7.42
C THR A 237 -13.86 13.58 -6.31
N SER A 238 -15.12 13.31 -6.64
CA SER A 238 -16.13 12.90 -5.66
C SER A 238 -15.81 11.52 -5.04
N PRO A 239 -16.30 11.26 -3.81
CA PRO A 239 -15.98 10.04 -3.06
C PRO A 239 -16.81 8.83 -3.52
N VAL A 240 -16.86 8.52 -4.82
CA VAL A 240 -17.56 7.33 -5.32
C VAL A 240 -16.80 6.06 -4.91
N SER A 241 -17.54 5.01 -4.55
CA SER A 241 -16.98 3.68 -4.29
C SER A 241 -16.12 3.18 -5.47
N PRO A 242 -14.87 2.73 -5.22
CA PRO A 242 -14.06 2.10 -6.26
C PRO A 242 -14.76 0.90 -6.91
N HIS A 243 -15.56 0.14 -6.15
CA HIS A 243 -16.30 -1.02 -6.68
C HIS A 243 -17.38 -0.59 -7.68
N HIS A 244 -18.10 0.50 -7.40
CA HIS A 244 -19.06 1.08 -8.35
C HIS A 244 -18.37 1.58 -9.62
N LEU A 245 -17.21 2.23 -9.50
CA LEU A 245 -16.46 2.71 -10.66
C LEU A 245 -15.97 1.55 -11.53
N LEU A 246 -15.38 0.52 -10.92
CA LEU A 246 -14.90 -0.66 -11.65
C LEU A 246 -16.06 -1.41 -12.33
N SER A 247 -17.22 -1.52 -11.66
CA SER A 247 -18.38 -2.20 -12.24
C SER A 247 -19.04 -1.43 -13.38
N ALA A 248 -18.95 -0.10 -13.39
CA ALA A 248 -19.56 0.75 -14.42
C ALA A 248 -18.61 1.05 -15.60
N ALA A 249 -17.31 0.83 -15.43
CA ALA A 249 -16.30 1.06 -16.45
C ALA A 249 -16.33 -0.04 -17.54
N ALA A 250 -16.16 0.36 -18.80
CA ALA A 250 -15.96 -0.56 -19.92
C ALA A 250 -14.51 -1.07 -20.00
N ALA A 251 -13.56 -0.29 -19.49
CA ALA A 251 -12.13 -0.61 -19.39
C ALA A 251 -11.49 0.25 -18.28
N VAL A 252 -10.36 -0.21 -17.75
CA VAL A 252 -9.54 0.48 -16.74
C VAL A 252 -8.10 0.52 -17.21
#